data_AF-A0A7V8K172-F1
#
_entry.id   AF-A0A7V8K172-F1
#
_cell.length_a   1.000
_cell.length_b   1.000
_cell.length_c   1.000
_cell.angle_alpha   90.00
_cell.angle_beta   90.00
_cell.angle_gamma   90.00
#
_symmetry.space_group_name_H-M   'P 1'
#
loop_
_entity.id
_entity.type
_entity.pdbx_description
1 polymer ?
#
loop_
_entity_poly.entity_id
_entity_poly.type
_entity_poly.pdbx_seq_one_letter_code
_entity_poly.pdbx_strand_id
1 'polypeptide(L)'
;MREATFGFYDFAKKVFNPKTFKDVELANLTGSIAWKEGKPSIHAHGIVTDGSFIGAGGHLLGLTVGTGSCEITVILHPQRLERFVDPAIGANVLGLHPGAK
;
A
#
# COMPACT_ATOMS: atom_id res chain seq x y z
N MET A 1 -3.85 -10.70 -11.02
CA MET A 1 -2.65 -10.75 -10.17
C MET A 1 -2.32 -12.20 -9.87
N ARG A 2 -1.09 -12.64 -10.20
CA ARG A 2 -0.62 -13.99 -9.85
C ARG A 2 -0.59 -14.19 -8.34
N GLU A 3 -0.15 -13.16 -7.63
CA GLU A 3 -0.20 -13.10 -6.17
C GLU A 3 -0.43 -11.66 -5.71
N ALA A 4 -1.22 -11.48 -4.66
CA ALA A 4 -1.39 -10.21 -3.96
C ALA A 4 -1.41 -10.47 -2.44
N THR A 5 -0.47 -9.87 -1.73
CA THR A 5 -0.31 -10.02 -0.28
C THR A 5 -0.72 -8.73 0.42
N PHE A 6 -1.72 -8.84 1.28
CA PHE A 6 -2.20 -7.77 2.15
C PHE A 6 -1.74 -7.99 3.58
N GLY A 7 -1.59 -6.91 4.34
CA GLY A 7 -1.25 -6.95 5.76
C GLY A 7 -2.28 -6.21 6.60
N PHE A 8 -2.75 -6.84 7.67
CA PHE A 8 -3.46 -6.12 8.74
C PHE A 8 -2.48 -5.84 9.88
N TYR A 9 -2.27 -4.57 10.23
CA TYR A 9 -1.27 -4.21 11.23
C TYR A 9 -1.76 -4.53 12.65
N ASP A 10 -0.99 -5.33 13.38
CA ASP A 10 -1.19 -5.60 14.80
C ASP A 10 -0.36 -4.61 15.61
N PHE A 11 -1.03 -3.62 16.21
CA PHE A 11 -0.36 -2.56 16.99
C PHE A 11 0.30 -3.09 18.27
N ALA A 12 -0.22 -4.17 18.86
CA ALA A 12 0.35 -4.75 20.08
C ALA A 12 1.68 -5.46 19.77
N LYS A 13 1.73 -6.19 18.65
CA LYS A 13 2.93 -6.93 18.21
C LYS A 13 3.86 -6.11 17.31
N LYS A 14 3.39 -4.96 16.81
CA LYS A 14 4.08 -4.09 15.84
C LYS A 14 4.47 -4.81 14.54
N VAL A 15 3.64 -5.76 14.10
CA VAL A 15 3.85 -6.54 12.87
C VAL A 15 2.60 -6.55 12.01
N PHE A 16 2.76 -6.74 10.70
CA PHE A 16 1.64 -7.05 9.82
C PHE A 16 1.30 -8.54 9.91
N ASN A 17 0.01 -8.86 10.01
CA ASN A 17 -0.53 -10.19 9.81
C ASN A 17 -0.85 -10.36 8.31
N PRO A 18 -0.02 -11.10 7.54
CA PRO A 18 -0.16 -11.16 6.09
C PRO A 18 -1.24 -12.16 5.66
N LYS A 19 -1.91 -11.87 4.55
CA LYS A 19 -2.75 -12.82 3.81
C LYS A 19 -2.50 -12.67 2.31
N THR A 20 -2.18 -13.77 1.65
CA THR A 20 -1.91 -13.82 0.21
C THR A 20 -3.08 -14.43 -0.54
N PHE A 21 -3.49 -13.78 -1.63
CA PHE A 21 -4.46 -14.26 -2.60
C PHE A 21 -3.75 -14.56 -3.92
N LYS A 22 -4.15 -15.61 -4.62
CA LYS A 22 -3.53 -16.04 -5.89
C LYS A 22 -4.56 -16.01 -7.01
N ASP A 23 -4.09 -15.68 -8.22
CA ASP A 23 -4.88 -15.69 -9.45
C ASP A 23 -6.18 -14.89 -9.32
N VAL A 24 -6.08 -13.68 -8.77
CA VAL A 24 -7.21 -12.77 -8.50
C VAL A 24 -7.19 -11.54 -9.39
N GLU A 25 -8.35 -11.00 -9.74
CA GLU A 25 -8.44 -9.69 -10.39
C GLU A 25 -8.19 -8.56 -9.39
N LEU A 26 -7.58 -7.46 -9.84
CA LEU A 26 -7.40 -6.24 -9.05
C LEU A 26 -8.53 -5.26 -9.36
N ALA A 27 -9.53 -5.20 -8.49
CA ALA A 27 -10.68 -4.31 -8.66
C ALA A 27 -10.30 -2.83 -8.46
N ASN A 28 -9.36 -2.55 -7.54
CA ASN A 28 -8.85 -1.19 -7.31
C ASN A 28 -7.46 -1.22 -6.68
N LEU A 29 -6.63 -0.22 -7.01
CA LEU A 29 -5.39 0.13 -6.33
C LEU A 29 -5.39 1.65 -6.08
N THR A 30 -5.19 2.05 -4.83
CA THR A 30 -5.11 3.47 -4.48
C THR A 30 -3.96 3.67 -3.50
N GLY A 31 -3.17 4.71 -3.72
CA GLY A 31 -2.00 4.94 -2.88
C GLY A 31 -1.36 6.30 -3.10
N SER A 32 -0.25 6.50 -2.40
CA SER A 32 0.59 7.69 -2.48
C SER A 32 2.07 7.31 -2.59
N ILE A 33 2.81 8.10 -3.38
CA ILE A 33 4.25 8.01 -3.52
C ILE A 33 4.86 9.14 -2.69
N ALA A 34 5.74 8.78 -1.76
CA ALA A 34 6.47 9.72 -0.93
C ALA A 34 7.92 9.25 -0.78
N TRP A 35 8.64 9.84 0.16
CA TRP A 35 10.01 9.47 0.51
C TRP A 35 10.11 9.11 1.99
N LYS A 36 11.07 8.26 2.34
CA LYS A 36 11.50 8.03 3.71
C LYS A 36 12.97 7.68 3.70
N GLU A 37 13.78 8.37 4.49
CA GLU A 37 15.23 8.13 4.62
C GLU A 37 15.94 8.08 3.25
N GLY A 38 15.55 9.01 2.35
CA GLY A 38 16.12 9.14 1.01
C GLY A 38 15.63 8.12 -0.01
N LYS A 39 14.77 7.16 0.37
CA LYS A 39 14.24 6.12 -0.52
C LYS A 39 12.75 6.33 -0.83
N PRO A 40 12.24 5.87 -1.98
CA PRO A 40 10.81 5.88 -2.25
C PRO A 40 10.02 5.12 -1.18
N SER A 41 8.92 5.71 -0.73
CA SER A 41 8.01 5.16 0.27
C SER A 41 6.59 5.10 -0.30
N ILE A 42 6.24 3.93 -0.81
CA ILE A 42 4.92 3.64 -1.38
C ILE A 42 3.98 3.24 -0.25
N HIS A 43 2.81 3.86 -0.20
CA HIS A 43 1.69 3.41 0.62
C HIS A 43 0.53 3.14 -0.30
N ALA A 44 0.15 1.88 -0.44
CA ALA A 44 -0.93 1.45 -1.32
C ALA A 44 -1.90 0.54 -0.58
N HIS A 45 -3.19 0.71 -0.89
CA HIS A 45 -4.27 -0.18 -0.52
C HIS A 45 -4.88 -0.71 -1.81
N GLY A 46 -5.46 -1.91 -1.74
CA GLY A 46 -6.11 -2.51 -2.89
C GLY A 46 -7.28 -3.40 -2.51
N ILE A 47 -8.09 -3.71 -3.52
CA ILE A 47 -9.19 -4.67 -3.46
C ILE A 47 -8.98 -5.66 -4.59
N VAL A 48 -9.09 -6.94 -4.28
CA VAL A 48 -9.03 -8.05 -5.22
C VAL A 48 -10.29 -8.90 -5.14
N THR A 49 -10.62 -9.58 -6.24
CA THR A 49 -11.74 -10.50 -6.34
C THR A 49 -11.32 -11.76 -7.11
N ASP A 50 -11.84 -12.91 -6.72
CA ASP A 50 -11.73 -14.16 -7.48
C ASP A 50 -13.03 -14.46 -8.25
N GLY A 51 -13.19 -15.68 -8.77
CA GLY A 51 -14.39 -16.11 -9.48
C GLY A 51 -15.68 -16.12 -8.66
N SER A 52 -15.62 -15.92 -7.34
CA SER A 52 -16.80 -15.72 -6.48
C SER A 52 -17.28 -14.27 -6.45
N PHE A 53 -16.49 -13.33 -6.97
CA PHE A 53 -16.74 -11.89 -6.95
C PHE A 53 -16.85 -11.26 -5.55
N ILE A 54 -16.44 -11.99 -4.50
CA ILE A 54 -16.34 -11.44 -3.14
C ILE A 54 -15.04 -10.65 -3.03
N GLY A 55 -15.15 -9.38 -2.59
CA GLY A 55 -14.01 -8.50 -2.40
C GLY A 55 -13.18 -8.87 -1.17
N ALA A 56 -11.86 -8.93 -1.34
CA ALA A 56 -10.88 -8.99 -0.26
C ALA A 56 -9.79 -7.94 -0.47
N GLY A 57 -9.15 -7.45 0.59
CA GLY A 57 -8.14 -6.41 0.42
C GLY A 57 -7.63 -5.80 1.71
N GLY A 58 -7.02 -4.62 1.61
CA GLY A 58 -6.45 -3.89 2.72
C GLY A 58 -5.15 -3.17 2.35
N HIS A 59 -4.24 -3.03 3.32
CA HIS A 59 -2.90 -2.49 3.10
C HIS A 59 -2.04 -3.48 2.31
N LEU A 60 -1.46 -3.05 1.19
CA LEU A 60 -0.65 -3.91 0.32
C LEU A 60 0.77 -4.03 0.85
N LEU A 61 1.24 -5.27 1.00
CA LEU A 61 2.64 -5.60 1.26
C LEU A 61 3.39 -5.90 -0.05
N GLY A 62 2.68 -6.40 -1.06
CA GLY A 62 3.22 -6.65 -2.39
C GLY A 62 2.22 -7.36 -3.29
N LEU A 63 2.43 -7.26 -4.60
CA LEU A 63 1.66 -7.97 -5.61
C LEU A 63 2.53 -8.24 -6.84
N THR A 64 2.18 -9.28 -7.60
CA THR A 64 2.81 -9.62 -8.87
C THR A 64 1.75 -9.75 -9.96
N VAL A 65 1.95 -9.05 -11.07
CA VAL A 65 1.09 -9.14 -12.26
C VAL A 65 1.12 -10.59 -12.80
N GLY A 66 -0.05 -11.09 -13.20
CA GLY A 66 -0.21 -12.44 -13.75
C GLY A 66 -0.05 -12.48 -15.27
N THR A 67 -0.88 -13.27 -15.93
CA THR A 67 -0.92 -13.41 -17.40
C THR A 67 -1.64 -12.25 -18.11
N GLY A 68 -1.93 -11.16 -17.40
CA GLY A 68 -2.57 -9.94 -17.92
C GLY A 68 -1.69 -8.70 -17.72
N SER A 69 -2.33 -7.53 -17.62
CA SER A 69 -1.68 -6.23 -17.36
C SER A 69 -2.03 -5.67 -15.97
N CYS A 70 -1.35 -4.60 -15.56
CA CYS A 70 -1.74 -3.73 -14.46
C CYS A 70 -1.61 -2.29 -14.95
N GLU A 71 -2.73 -1.59 -15.04
CA GLU A 71 -2.79 -0.23 -15.56
C GLU A 71 -2.84 0.75 -14.39
N ILE A 72 -1.93 1.74 -14.36
CA ILE A 72 -1.75 2.64 -13.23
C ILE A 72 -1.71 4.08 -13.73
N THR A 73 -2.61 4.92 -13.23
CA THR A 73 -2.53 6.37 -13.39
C THR A 73 -1.72 6.97 -12.25
N VAL A 74 -0.67 7.72 -12.59
CA VAL A 74 0.17 8.42 -11.61
C VAL A 74 -0.04 9.93 -11.76
N ILE A 75 -0.45 10.58 -10.67
CA ILE A 75 -0.58 12.04 -10.59
C ILE A 75 0.64 12.57 -9.86
N LEU A 76 1.43 13.41 -10.52
CA LEU A 76 2.63 13.99 -9.95
C LEU A 76 2.32 15.29 -9.20
N HIS A 77 3.00 15.48 -8.07
CA HIS A 77 2.99 16.72 -7.31
C HIS A 77 4.40 17.32 -7.30
N PRO A 78 4.56 18.65 -7.38
CA PRO A 78 5.88 19.29 -7.40
C PRO A 78 6.60 19.20 -6.05
N GLN A 79 5.87 18.99 -4.94
CA GLN A 79 6.44 18.89 -3.60
C GLN A 79 7.09 17.53 -3.37
N ARG A 80 8.29 17.54 -2.80
CA ARG A 80 8.88 16.34 -2.20
C ARG A 80 8.28 16.13 -0.80
N LEU A 81 7.44 15.12 -0.66
CA LEU A 81 6.83 14.76 0.62
C LEU A 81 7.58 13.61 1.28
N GLU A 82 7.84 13.74 2.58
CA GLU A 82 8.53 12.73 3.39
C GLU A 82 7.53 12.10 4.36
N ARG A 83 7.75 10.82 4.70
CA ARG A 83 7.06 10.15 5.80
C ARG A 83 7.91 10.17 7.05
N PHE A 84 7.26 10.38 8.18
CA PHE A 84 7.86 10.30 9.51
C PHE A 84 7.05 9.33 10.37
N VAL A 85 7.66 8.80 11.44
CA VAL A 85 6.94 7.98 12.42
C VAL A 85 6.28 8.94 13.40
N ASP A 86 4.95 8.98 13.39
CA ASP A 86 4.19 9.76 14.35
C ASP A 86 4.32 9.09 15.74
N PRO A 87 4.86 9.79 16.76
CA PRO A 87 5.11 9.20 18.07
C PRO A 87 3.83 8.85 18.83
N ALA A 88 2.69 9.45 18.51
CA ALA A 88 1.42 9.17 19.17
C ALA A 88 0.84 7.81 18.76
N ILE A 89 1.10 7.36 17.53
CA ILE A 89 0.52 6.13 16.96
C ILE A 89 1.57 5.09 16.56
N GLY A 90 2.85 5.45 16.54
CA GLY A 90 3.95 4.57 16.16
C GLY A 90 3.92 4.12 14.69
N ALA A 91 3.24 4.86 13.82
CA ALA A 91 3.04 4.52 12.41
C ALA A 91 3.59 5.61 11.48
N ASN A 92 3.88 5.25 10.23
CA ASN A 92 4.34 6.21 9.24
C ASN A 92 3.17 7.09 8.76
N VAL A 93 3.32 8.40 8.89
CA VAL A 93 2.36 9.41 8.42
C VAL A 93 3.00 10.21 7.27
N LEU A 94 2.19 10.64 6.30
CA LEU A 94 2.64 11.52 5.23
C LEU A 94 2.72 12.96 5.73
N GLY A 95 3.92 13.55 5.71
CA GLY A 95 4.10 14.97 6.05
C GLY A 95 3.70 15.88 4.89
N LEU A 96 2.79 16.82 5.13
CA LEU A 96 2.28 17.74 4.10
C LEU A 96 2.98 19.11 4.07
N HIS A 97 3.64 19.50 5.17
CA HIS A 97 4.37 20.77 5.27
C HIS A 97 5.88 20.55 5.49
N PRO A 98 6.73 21.51 5.11
CA PRO A 98 8.17 21.47 5.40
C PRO A 98 8.43 21.26 6.90
N GLY A 99 9.25 20.28 7.24
CA GLY A 99 9.61 20.01 8.64
C GLY A 99 8.61 19.16 9.42
N ALA A 100 7.62 18.53 8.77
CA ALA A 100 6.76 17.53 9.42
C ALA A 100 7.60 16.42 10.08
N LYS A 101 7.43 16.24 11.39
CA LYS A 101 8.09 15.24 12.23
C LYS A 101 7.18 14.83 13.37
#